data_AF-A0A6A3W954-F1
#
_entry.id   AF-A0A6A3W954-F1
#
_cell.length_a   1.000
_cell.length_b   1.000
_cell.length_c   1.000
_cell.angle_alpha   90.00
_cell.angle_beta   90.00
_cell.angle_gamma   90.00
#
_symmetry.space_group_name_H-M   'P 1'
#
loop_
_entity.id
_entity.type
_entity.pdbx_description
1 polymer ?
#
loop_
_entity_poly.entity_id
_entity_poly.type
_entity_poly.pdbx_seq_one_letter_code
_entity_poly.pdbx_strand_id
1 'polypeptide(L)'
;MVRHVLTQALHEVHGSRLKYYHDPSLEVNEELVSHVASQGLVLGVERILNHRFNNTTRRHELLVSWIGLESIEDSWEPLSVMLADVPVKVKEYASHQDDTELRNLCGVEVQ
;
A
#
# COMPACT_ATOMS: atom_id res chain seq x y z
N MET A 1 2.24 -9.09 11.10
CA MET A 1 1.87 -8.62 12.45
C MET A 1 3.06 -8.75 13.38
N VAL A 2 3.33 -7.73 14.19
CA VAL A 2 4.37 -7.72 15.22
C VAL A 2 3.70 -7.58 16.59
N ARG A 3 4.17 -8.34 17.57
CA ARG A 3 3.70 -8.28 18.95
C ARG A 3 4.60 -7.36 19.76
N HIS A 4 4.01 -6.33 20.36
CA HIS A 4 4.69 -5.52 21.34
C HIS A 4 4.98 -6.35 22.59
N VAL A 5 6.25 -6.51 22.97
CA VAL A 5 6.67 -7.47 24.02
C VAL A 5 6.11 -7.11 25.40
N LEU A 6 6.03 -5.81 25.75
CA LEU A 6 5.55 -5.41 27.08
C LEU A 6 4.02 -5.37 27.18
N THR A 7 3.37 -4.65 26.27
CA THR A 7 1.90 -4.49 26.26
C THR A 7 1.14 -5.68 25.69
N GLN A 8 1.83 -6.64 25.06
CA GLN A 8 1.24 -7.75 24.32
C GLN A 8 0.35 -7.32 23.13
N ALA A 9 0.29 -6.02 22.83
CA ALA A 9 -0.47 -5.47 21.72
C ALA A 9 0.04 -5.99 20.38
N LEU A 10 -0.89 -6.27 19.48
CA LEU A 10 -0.58 -6.70 18.13
C LEU A 10 -0.70 -5.51 17.18
N HIS A 11 0.35 -5.30 16.40
CA HIS A 11 0.40 -4.24 15.40
C HIS A 11 0.59 -4.85 14.02
N GLU A 12 -0.16 -4.33 13.07
CA GLU A 12 0.15 -4.50 11.66
C GLU A 12 1.22 -3.46 11.31
N VAL A 13 2.36 -3.92 10.78
CA VAL A 13 3.48 -3.07 10.38
C VAL A 13 4.01 -3.58 9.06
N HIS A 14 4.40 -2.66 8.18
CA HIS A 14 5.08 -3.05 6.95
C HIS A 14 6.53 -3.47 7.25
N GLY A 15 7.05 -4.44 6.50
CA GLY A 15 8.39 -4.99 6.72
C GLY A 15 9.51 -3.96 6.61
N SER A 16 9.31 -2.88 5.85
CA SER A 16 10.32 -1.82 5.68
C SER A 16 10.56 -1.01 6.96
N ARG A 17 9.59 -1.04 7.89
CA ARG A 17 9.70 -0.38 9.20
C ARG A 17 10.45 -1.24 10.22
N LEU A 18 10.77 -2.50 9.88
CA LEU A 18 11.62 -3.34 10.71
C LEU A 18 13.06 -2.82 10.60
N LYS A 19 13.59 -2.31 11.72
CA LYS A 19 15.00 -1.95 11.82
C LYS A 19 15.84 -3.18 12.13
N TYR A 20 17.07 -3.19 11.63
CA TYR A 20 18.01 -4.27 11.90
C TYR A 20 18.22 -4.46 13.40
N TYR A 21 18.04 -5.70 13.82
CA TYR A 21 18.57 -6.20 15.07
C TYR A 21 20.08 -6.41 14.91
N HIS A 22 20.89 -5.82 15.78
CA HIS A 22 22.34 -6.01 15.77
C HIS A 22 22.74 -6.90 16.94
N ASP A 23 23.10 -8.13 16.61
CA ASP A 23 23.74 -9.08 17.51
C ASP A 23 25.11 -9.44 16.93
N PRO A 24 26.22 -9.06 17.61
CA PRO A 24 27.57 -9.34 17.12
C PRO A 24 27.92 -10.84 17.08
N SER A 25 27.09 -11.71 17.66
CA SER A 25 27.22 -13.17 17.57
C SER A 25 26.44 -13.80 16.41
N LEU A 26 25.62 -13.02 15.70
CA LEU A 26 24.85 -13.49 14.55
C LEU A 26 25.71 -13.56 13.28
N GLU A 27 25.91 -14.76 12.75
CA GLU A 27 26.63 -14.97 11.49
C GLU A 27 25.74 -14.62 10.29
N VAL A 28 25.97 -13.46 9.67
CA VAL A 28 25.26 -13.03 8.44
C VAL A 28 25.92 -13.71 7.23
N ASN A 29 25.36 -14.84 6.80
CA ASN A 29 25.87 -15.60 5.64
C ASN A 29 25.21 -15.17 4.31
N GLU A 30 25.76 -15.63 3.19
CA GLU A 30 25.30 -15.28 1.84
C GLU A 30 23.85 -15.72 1.58
N GLU A 31 23.42 -16.84 2.16
CA GLU A 31 22.03 -17.32 2.08
C GLU A 31 21.07 -16.31 2.73
N LEU A 32 21.43 -15.79 3.91
CA LEU A 32 20.61 -14.83 4.66
C LEU A 32 20.54 -13.48 3.94
N VAL A 33 21.65 -13.02 3.34
CA VAL A 33 21.68 -11.81 2.51
C VAL A 33 20.84 -11.99 1.24
N SER A 34 20.99 -13.11 0.53
CA SER A 34 20.21 -13.43 -0.67
C SER A 34 18.72 -13.53 -0.36
N HIS A 35 18.37 -14.17 0.75
CA HIS A 35 17.00 -14.30 1.21
C HIS A 35 16.36 -12.92 1.48
N VAL A 36 17.03 -12.05 2.25
CA VAL A 36 16.55 -10.69 2.53
C VAL A 36 16.43 -9.85 1.26
N ALA A 37 17.42 -9.92 0.36
CA ALA A 37 17.40 -9.19 -0.91
C ALA A 37 16.28 -9.66 -1.87
N SER A 38 15.90 -10.94 -1.78
CA SER A 38 14.81 -11.54 -2.58
C SER A 38 13.42 -11.34 -1.97
N GLN A 39 13.32 -11.00 -0.68
CA GLN A 39 12.06 -10.62 -0.04
C GLN A 39 11.69 -9.18 -0.45
N GLY A 40 11.25 -9.02 -1.69
CA GLY A 40 10.59 -7.80 -2.14
C GLY A 40 9.35 -7.57 -1.28
N LEU A 41 9.39 -6.55 -0.42
CA LEU A 41 8.27 -6.21 0.45
C LEU A 41 7.15 -5.60 -0.39
N VAL A 42 6.09 -6.39 -0.61
CA VAL A 42 4.89 -5.91 -1.29
C VAL A 42 4.08 -5.07 -0.30
N LEU A 43 3.78 -3.82 -0.69
CA LEU A 43 2.90 -2.95 0.08
C LEU A 43 1.45 -3.35 -0.14
N GLY A 44 0.74 -3.64 0.95
CA GLY A 44 -0.70 -3.88 0.91
C GLY A 44 -1.48 -2.57 0.94
N VAL A 45 -2.57 -2.49 0.17
CA VAL A 45 -3.48 -1.33 0.18
C VAL A 45 -4.48 -1.46 1.33
N GLU A 46 -4.40 -0.55 2.29
CA GLU A 46 -5.35 -0.50 3.40
C GLU A 46 -6.67 0.13 2.91
N ARG A 47 -6.60 1.38 2.44
CA ARG A 47 -7.77 2.15 2.00
C ARG A 47 -7.42 3.10 0.86
N ILE A 48 -8.40 3.38 0.00
CA ILE A 48 -8.35 4.52 -0.91
C ILE A 48 -9.08 5.69 -0.26
N LEU A 49 -8.37 6.79 -0.05
CA LEU A 49 -8.85 7.93 0.73
C LEU A 49 -9.46 9.01 -0.15
N ASN A 50 -8.93 9.21 -1.37
CA ASN A 50 -9.35 10.27 -2.26
C ASN A 50 -8.99 9.95 -3.71
N HIS A 51 -9.50 10.75 -4.65
CA HIS A 51 -9.13 10.73 -6.06
C HIS A 51 -8.91 12.15 -6.58
N ARG A 52 -8.08 12.30 -7.60
CA ARG A 52 -7.89 13.58 -8.30
C ARG A 52 -7.47 13.37 -9.75
N PHE A 53 -7.69 14.38 -10.57
CA PHE A 53 -6.96 14.55 -11.81
C PHE A 53 -5.76 15.47 -11.59
N ASN A 54 -4.55 14.96 -11.79
CA ASN A 54 -3.32 15.74 -11.67
C ASN A 54 -3.04 16.45 -12.99
N ASN A 55 -3.23 17.76 -13.02
CA ASN A 55 -3.04 18.58 -14.21
C ASN A 55 -1.59 18.61 -14.73
N THR A 56 -0.60 18.40 -13.86
CA THR A 56 0.83 18.41 -14.22
C THR A 56 1.21 17.13 -14.93
N THR A 57 0.81 15.97 -14.38
CA THR A 57 1.12 14.65 -14.97
C THR A 57 0.07 14.20 -15.99
N ARG A 58 -1.07 14.91 -16.06
CA ARG A 58 -2.25 14.61 -16.89
C ARG A 58 -2.78 13.19 -16.66
N ARG A 59 -2.84 12.77 -15.39
CA ARG A 59 -3.26 11.43 -14.96
C ARG A 59 -4.28 11.50 -13.83
N HIS A 60 -5.17 10.51 -13.79
CA HIS A 60 -5.99 10.25 -12.62
C HIS A 60 -5.15 9.54 -11.56
N GLU A 61 -5.24 10.00 -10.33
CA GLU A 61 -4.50 9.48 -9.18
C GLU A 61 -5.45 9.19 -8.04
N LEU A 62 -5.11 8.18 -7.25
CA LEU A 62 -5.80 7.80 -6.02
C LEU A 62 -4.87 8.07 -4.84
N LEU A 63 -5.39 8.67 -3.77
CA LEU A 63 -4.67 8.75 -2.50
C LEU A 63 -4.83 7.42 -1.78
N VAL A 64 -3.73 6.70 -1.62
CA VAL A 64 -3.68 5.34 -1.09
C VAL A 64 -3.07 5.36 0.29
N SER A 65 -3.75 4.72 1.24
CA SER A 65 -3.20 4.39 2.54
C SER A 65 -2.73 2.94 2.57
N TRP A 66 -1.60 2.71 3.24
CA TRP A 66 -0.85 1.46 3.15
C TRP A 66 -0.90 0.68 4.45
N ILE A 67 -1.11 -0.62 4.33
CA ILE A 67 -1.19 -1.54 5.45
C ILE A 67 0.07 -1.47 6.31
N GLY A 68 -0.10 -1.09 7.58
CA GLY A 68 0.98 -1.06 8.55
C GLY A 68 1.97 0.10 8.38
N LEU A 69 1.62 1.11 7.58
CA LEU A 69 2.28 2.41 7.55
C LEU A 69 1.38 3.48 8.21
N GLU A 70 1.95 4.63 8.57
CA GLU A 70 1.20 5.77 9.09
C GLU A 70 0.69 6.66 7.94
N SER A 71 -0.28 7.52 8.23
CA SER A 71 -0.90 8.38 7.20
C SER A 71 0.07 9.39 6.54
N ILE A 72 1.24 9.61 7.12
CA ILE A 72 2.29 10.43 6.49
C ILE A 72 2.93 9.72 5.29
N GLU A 73 2.82 8.39 5.24
CA GLU A 73 3.27 7.56 4.13
C GLU A 73 2.18 7.33 3.08
N ASP A 74 0.97 7.88 3.27
CA ASP A 74 -0.07 7.88 2.25
C ASP A 74 0.45 8.56 0.98
N SER A 75 0.22 7.94 -0.18
CA SER A 75 0.78 8.40 -1.45
C SER A 75 -0.27 8.48 -2.56
N TRP A 76 -0.03 9.38 -3.50
CA TRP A 76 -0.84 9.51 -4.71
C TRP A 76 -0.34 8.54 -5.77
N GLU A 77 -1.11 7.48 -6.02
CA GLU A 77 -0.77 6.43 -6.97
C GLU A 77 -1.58 6.58 -8.27
N PRO A 78 -0.99 6.28 -9.45
CA PRO A 78 -1.73 6.34 -10.70
C PRO A 78 -2.90 5.37 -10.72
N LEU A 79 -4.09 5.84 -11.10
CA LEU A 79 -5.30 5.02 -11.19
C LEU A 79 -5.08 3.77 -12.05
N SER A 80 -4.34 3.89 -13.15
CA SER A 80 -4.06 2.77 -14.05
C SER A 80 -3.24 1.66 -13.39
N VAL A 81 -2.31 2.00 -12.49
CA VAL A 81 -1.53 1.02 -11.73
C VAL A 81 -2.42 0.35 -10.70
N MET A 82 -3.18 1.14 -9.93
CA MET A 82 -4.08 0.60 -8.91
C MET A 82 -5.18 -0.30 -9.49
N LEU A 83 -5.68 0.01 -10.69
CA LEU A 83 -6.63 -0.85 -11.40
C LEU A 83 -6.01 -2.18 -11.84
N ALA A 84 -4.72 -2.20 -12.18
CA ALA A 84 -4.03 -3.44 -12.53
C ALA A 84 -3.75 -4.30 -11.29
N ASP A 85 -3.32 -3.66 -10.20
CA ASP A 85 -2.82 -4.36 -9.01
C ASP A 85 -3.92 -4.75 -8.02
N VAL A 86 -4.90 -3.86 -7.79
CA VAL A 86 -5.98 -4.04 -6.81
C VAL A 86 -7.37 -3.65 -7.36
N PRO A 87 -7.80 -4.20 -8.51
CA PRO A 87 -9.02 -3.79 -9.21
C PRO A 87 -10.28 -3.82 -8.34
N VAL A 88 -10.38 -4.80 -7.44
CA VAL A 88 -11.55 -4.97 -6.57
C VAL A 88 -11.71 -3.77 -5.62
N LYS A 89 -10.63 -3.36 -4.93
CA LYS A 89 -10.66 -2.21 -4.01
C LYS A 89 -10.92 -0.90 -4.74
N VAL A 90 -10.36 -0.73 -5.94
CA VAL A 90 -10.59 0.48 -6.76
C VAL A 90 -12.05 0.59 -7.18
N LYS A 91 -12.64 -0.50 -7.68
CA LYS A 91 -14.05 -0.52 -8.09
C LYS A 91 -15.00 -0.29 -6.92
N GLU A 92 -14.71 -0.91 -5.78
CA GLU A 92 -15.47 -0.70 -4.54
C GLU A 92 -15.39 0.76 -4.09
N TYR A 93 -14.21 1.38 -4.11
CA TYR A 93 -14.10 2.81 -3.81
C TYR A 93 -14.92 3.67 -4.77
N ALA A 94 -14.76 3.44 -6.09
CA ALA A 94 -15.40 4.23 -7.14
C ALA A 94 -16.93 4.12 -7.12
N SER A 95 -17.50 2.95 -6.80
CA SER A 95 -18.95 2.79 -6.71
C SER A 95 -19.60 3.67 -5.64
N HIS A 96 -18.85 4.02 -4.59
CA HIS A 96 -19.33 4.88 -3.50
C HIS A 96 -19.06 6.37 -3.71
N GLN A 97 -18.31 6.76 -4.75
CA GLN A 97 -18.06 8.17 -5.05
C GLN A 97 -19.16 8.73 -5.95
N ASP A 98 -19.61 9.96 -5.71
CA ASP A 98 -20.50 10.69 -6.63
C ASP A 98 -19.71 11.35 -7.77
N ASP A 99 -18.93 10.53 -8.49
CA ASP A 99 -18.11 10.95 -9.63
C ASP A 99 -18.31 9.97 -10.80
N THR A 100 -19.07 10.41 -11.79
CA THR A 100 -19.38 9.65 -13.00
C THR A 100 -18.14 9.39 -13.86
N GLU A 101 -17.19 10.32 -13.92
CA GLU A 101 -15.95 10.15 -14.69
C GLU A 101 -15.10 9.05 -14.05
N LEU A 102 -14.91 9.08 -12.73
CA LEU A 102 -14.20 8.05 -12.00
C LEU A 102 -14.86 6.67 -12.16
N ARG A 103 -16.19 6.58 -12.02
CA ARG A 103 -16.93 5.32 -12.20
C ARG A 103 -16.74 4.74 -13.60
N ASN A 104 -16.83 5.57 -14.62
CA ASN A 104 -16.59 5.16 -16.01
C ASN A 104 -15.15 4.66 -16.23
N LEU A 105 -14.15 5.40 -15.72
CA LEU A 105 -12.75 4.99 -15.79
C LEU A 105 -12.47 3.66 -15.08
N CYS A 106 -13.20 3.37 -14.00
CA CYS A 106 -13.07 2.12 -13.26
C CYS A 106 -13.94 0.99 -13.82
N GLY A 107 -14.75 1.24 -14.86
CA GLY A 107 -15.68 0.26 -15.41
C GLY A 107 -16.76 -0.18 -14.42
N VAL A 108 -17.22 0.74 -13.57
CA VAL A 108 -18.37 0.54 -12.67
C VAL A 108 -19.62 1.05 -13.40
N GLU A 109 -20.57 0.16 -13.67
CA GLU A 109 -21.82 0.52 -14.36
C GLU A 109 -22.61 1.55 -13.53
N VAL A 110 -23.01 2.65 -14.18
CA VAL A 110 -23.90 3.65 -13.59
C VAL A 110 -25.33 3.14 -13.78
N GLN A 111 -26.02 2.81 -12.68
CA GLN A 111 -27.44 2.46 -12.69
C GLN A 111 -28.31 3.69 -12.90
#